data_AF-A0A6A4XLZ9-F1
#
_entry.id   AF-A0A6A4XLZ9-F1
#
_cell.length_a   1.000
_cell.length_b   1.000
_cell.length_c   1.000
_cell.angle_alpha   90.00
_cell.angle_beta   90.00
_cell.angle_gamma   90.00
#
_symmetry.space_group_name_H-M   'P 1'
#
loop_
_entity.id
_entity.type
_entity.pdbx_description
1 polymer ?
#
loop_
_entity_poly.entity_id
_entity_poly.type
_entity_poly.pdbx_seq_one_letter_code
_entity_poly.pdbx_strand_id
1 'polypeptide(L)'
;MTDQQPTKHRGRPNLRQGPQKATKKFRNVHMSYTMKQTIIECFDEIGMASTLLKHFSHLRGVQLKSTRKKIYGWLMKREHIRIKASNPRTADHLCSRELGMATTLPRDSEEQLAQWVHSMRSDGVPVTREMLKIMALETAIDLGLDDNMFAASSSWINGFKRRFGLSSRVRTRTGQDTEGDGAAALDEFSARIENIVRENDIDIIFNADQTAVNYEYLPTRTLNPKREKTVWVKCGGKTKDRATAMVLADSRGN
;
A
#
# COMPACT_ATOMS: atom_id res chain seq x y z
N MET A 1 41.45 -32.87 7.58
CA MET A 1 41.03 -31.56 7.05
C MET A 1 39.52 -31.47 7.23
N THR A 2 39.11 -30.58 8.11
CA THR A 2 37.78 -30.54 8.74
C THR A 2 36.80 -29.77 7.85
N ASP A 3 35.70 -30.44 7.52
CA ASP A 3 34.62 -29.96 6.67
C ASP A 3 33.78 -28.90 7.43
N GLN A 4 33.77 -27.65 6.96
CA GLN A 4 33.00 -26.56 7.57
C GLN A 4 31.58 -26.55 7.00
N GLN A 5 30.59 -26.90 7.83
CA GLN A 5 29.18 -26.71 7.51
C GLN A 5 28.80 -25.22 7.46
N PRO A 6 27.93 -24.80 6.53
CA PRO A 6 27.49 -23.41 6.43
C PRO A 6 26.61 -23.02 7.63
N THR A 7 26.99 -21.95 8.31
CA THR A 7 26.28 -21.44 9.48
C THR A 7 24.92 -20.88 9.08
N LYS A 8 23.84 -21.45 9.63
CA LYS A 8 22.49 -20.88 9.53
C LYS A 8 22.50 -19.46 10.10
N HIS A 9 22.18 -18.46 9.28
CA HIS A 9 21.90 -17.11 9.77
C HIS A 9 20.81 -17.15 10.85
N ARG A 10 21.20 -16.89 12.11
CA ARG A 10 20.24 -16.68 13.21
C ARG A 10 19.54 -15.34 12.94
N GLY A 11 18.24 -15.38 12.71
CA GLY A 11 17.41 -14.17 12.64
C GLY A 11 17.49 -13.35 13.93
N ARG A 12 17.07 -12.09 13.83
CA ARG A 12 17.07 -11.09 14.93
C ARG A 12 16.48 -11.68 16.23
N PRO A 13 17.19 -11.63 17.37
CA PRO A 13 16.67 -12.11 18.64
C PRO A 13 15.39 -11.37 19.03
N ASN A 14 14.40 -12.12 19.52
CA ASN A 14 13.10 -11.58 19.91
C ASN A 14 13.23 -10.90 21.28
N LEU A 15 13.45 -9.57 21.30
CA LEU A 15 13.62 -8.73 22.50
C LEU A 15 12.29 -8.43 23.23
N ARG A 16 11.41 -9.42 23.41
CA ARG A 16 10.17 -9.23 24.19
C ARG A 16 10.20 -10.06 25.47
N GLN A 17 10.79 -9.51 26.52
CA GLN A 17 10.58 -9.96 27.92
C GLN A 17 9.23 -9.43 28.46
N GLY A 18 8.16 -9.65 27.70
CA GLY A 18 6.80 -9.37 28.14
C GLY A 18 6.01 -10.67 28.34
N PRO A 19 4.92 -10.67 29.14
CA PRO A 19 4.10 -11.86 29.32
C PRO A 19 3.69 -12.43 27.97
N GLN A 20 3.99 -13.71 27.75
CA GLN A 20 3.63 -14.39 26.51
C GLN A 20 2.12 -14.30 26.30
N LYS A 21 1.70 -13.99 25.07
CA LYS A 21 0.29 -13.90 24.71
C LYS A 21 -0.37 -15.25 25.03
N ALA A 22 -1.38 -15.23 25.91
CA ALA A 22 -2.08 -16.43 26.34
C ALA A 22 -2.50 -17.28 25.13
N THR A 23 -2.27 -18.60 25.22
CA THR A 23 -2.65 -19.53 24.16
C THR A 23 -4.16 -19.45 23.93
N LYS A 24 -4.56 -19.39 22.65
CA LYS A 24 -5.98 -19.28 22.29
C LYS A 24 -6.72 -20.53 22.76
N LYS A 25 -7.57 -20.38 23.79
CA LYS A 25 -8.41 -21.45 24.36
C LYS A 25 -9.46 -21.99 23.38
N PHE A 26 -9.82 -21.21 22.37
CA PHE A 26 -10.86 -21.58 21.39
C PHE A 26 -10.31 -21.49 19.96
N ARG A 27 -10.53 -22.55 19.17
CA ARG A 27 -10.25 -22.58 17.73
C ARG A 27 -11.57 -22.48 16.96
N ASN A 28 -11.78 -21.35 16.30
CA ASN A 28 -12.91 -21.20 15.39
C ASN A 28 -12.58 -21.89 14.06
N VAL A 29 -13.26 -23.00 13.77
CA VAL A 29 -13.24 -23.62 12.45
C VAL A 29 -14.20 -22.83 11.56
N HIS A 30 -13.65 -22.10 10.59
CA HIS A 30 -14.41 -21.44 9.54
C HIS A 30 -14.44 -22.33 8.30
N MET A 31 -15.51 -22.20 7.51
CA MET A 31 -15.74 -22.99 6.30
C MET A 31 -15.91 -22.06 5.11
N SER A 32 -15.47 -22.52 3.94
CA SER A 32 -15.61 -21.79 2.68
C SER A 32 -17.09 -21.57 2.33
N TYR A 33 -17.36 -20.60 1.44
CA TYR A 33 -18.72 -20.39 0.95
C TYR A 33 -19.21 -21.57 0.11
N THR A 34 -18.33 -22.23 -0.65
CA THR A 34 -18.63 -23.48 -1.37
C THR A 34 -19.13 -24.57 -0.44
N MET A 35 -18.38 -24.86 0.64
CA MET A 35 -18.75 -25.91 1.58
C MET A 35 -20.03 -25.57 2.35
N LYS A 36 -20.24 -24.30 2.68
CA LYS A 36 -21.51 -23.84 3.28
C LYS A 36 -22.68 -24.04 2.31
N GLN A 37 -22.50 -23.75 1.02
CA GLN A 37 -23.53 -23.93 -0.01
C GLN A 37 -23.88 -25.41 -0.18
N THR A 38 -22.89 -26.31 -0.27
CA THR A 38 -23.12 -27.77 -0.32
C THR A 38 -23.90 -28.29 0.90
N ILE A 39 -23.62 -27.73 2.09
CA ILE A 39 -24.35 -28.12 3.31
C ILE A 39 -25.79 -27.59 3.31
N ILE A 40 -26.03 -26.40 2.76
CA ILE A 40 -27.38 -25.86 2.59
C ILE A 40 -28.17 -26.72 1.61
N GLU A 41 -27.58 -27.08 0.47
CA GLU A 41 -28.20 -27.97 -0.52
C GLU A 41 -28.51 -29.35 0.08
N CYS A 42 -27.55 -29.93 0.79
CA CYS A 42 -27.77 -31.18 1.50
C CYS A 42 -28.84 -31.06 2.61
N PHE A 43 -28.97 -29.90 3.26
CA PHE A 43 -30.06 -29.66 4.21
C PHE A 43 -31.42 -29.61 3.52
N ASP A 44 -31.52 -28.95 2.37
CA ASP A 44 -32.76 -28.85 1.59
C ASP A 44 -33.20 -30.23 1.07
N GLU A 45 -32.26 -31.13 0.75
CA GLU A 45 -32.55 -32.48 0.23
C GLU A 45 -32.94 -33.51 1.31
N ILE A 46 -32.16 -33.62 2.40
CA ILE A 46 -32.27 -34.74 3.35
C ILE A 46 -32.53 -34.31 4.80
N GLY A 47 -32.65 -33.01 5.05
CA GLY A 47 -32.95 -32.44 6.35
C GLY A 47 -31.80 -32.47 7.36
N MET A 48 -31.94 -31.71 8.45
CA MET A 48 -30.87 -31.41 9.42
C MET A 48 -30.16 -32.64 10.00
N ALA A 49 -30.90 -33.68 10.39
CA ALA A 49 -30.33 -34.85 11.05
C ALA A 49 -29.35 -35.59 10.11
N SER A 50 -29.78 -35.81 8.88
CA SER A 50 -29.01 -36.50 7.83
C SER A 50 -27.82 -35.65 7.36
N THR A 51 -27.99 -34.32 7.23
CA THR A 51 -26.89 -33.40 6.89
C THR A 51 -25.79 -33.41 7.95
N LEU A 52 -26.16 -33.41 9.24
CA LEU A 52 -25.20 -33.50 10.34
C LEU A 52 -24.45 -34.83 10.32
N LEU A 53 -25.12 -35.94 10.03
CA LEU A 53 -24.47 -37.24 9.92
C LEU A 53 -23.51 -37.29 8.72
N LYS A 54 -23.89 -36.73 7.56
CA LYS A 54 -23.07 -36.74 6.34
C LYS A 54 -21.82 -35.88 6.45
N HIS A 55 -21.94 -34.64 6.96
CA HIS A 55 -20.84 -33.66 6.94
C HIS A 55 -20.10 -33.53 8.29
N PHE A 56 -20.72 -33.97 9.39
CA PHE A 56 -20.21 -33.74 10.75
C PHE A 56 -20.30 -34.98 11.64
N SER A 57 -20.17 -36.19 11.06
CA SER A 57 -20.23 -37.48 11.78
C SER A 57 -19.31 -37.60 13.01
N HIS A 58 -18.19 -36.88 13.02
CA HIS A 58 -17.21 -36.88 14.10
C HIS A 58 -17.61 -36.02 15.31
N LEU A 59 -18.59 -35.11 15.18
CA LEU A 59 -18.99 -34.18 16.24
C LEU A 59 -20.04 -34.81 17.17
N ARG A 60 -19.88 -34.61 18.48
CA ARG A 60 -20.81 -35.10 19.51
C ARG A 60 -21.18 -34.02 20.51
N GLY A 61 -22.28 -34.22 21.23
CA GLY A 61 -22.69 -33.38 22.36
C GLY A 61 -22.79 -31.88 22.05
N VAL A 62 -22.04 -31.06 22.79
CA VAL A 62 -22.06 -29.60 22.69
C VAL A 62 -21.60 -29.10 21.32
N GLN A 63 -20.61 -29.76 20.70
CA GLN A 63 -20.10 -29.37 19.39
C GLN A 63 -21.14 -29.57 18.30
N LEU A 64 -21.89 -30.67 18.35
CA LEU A 64 -22.98 -30.95 17.41
C LEU A 64 -24.11 -29.91 17.52
N LYS A 65 -24.48 -29.53 18.75
CA LYS A 65 -25.46 -28.45 19.01
C LYS A 65 -24.97 -27.10 18.46
N SER A 66 -23.69 -26.78 18.64
CA SER A 66 -23.07 -25.56 18.10
C SER A 66 -23.06 -25.54 16.58
N THR A 67 -22.71 -26.66 15.93
CA THR A 67 -22.75 -26.80 14.47
C THR A 67 -24.16 -26.68 13.93
N ARG A 68 -25.15 -27.31 14.57
CA ARG A 68 -26.57 -27.13 14.22
C ARG A 68 -26.98 -25.66 14.23
N LYS A 69 -26.61 -24.91 15.28
CA LYS A 69 -26.85 -23.47 15.37
C LYS A 69 -26.17 -22.68 14.25
N LYS A 70 -24.94 -23.06 13.85
CA LYS A 70 -24.23 -22.45 12.71
C LYS A 70 -24.95 -22.70 11.39
N ILE A 71 -25.44 -23.92 11.15
CA ILE A 71 -26.18 -24.25 9.93
C ILE A 71 -27.44 -23.39 9.83
N TYR A 72 -28.22 -23.25 10.91
CA TYR A 72 -29.35 -22.30 10.92
C TYR A 72 -28.91 -20.86 10.63
N GLY A 73 -27.79 -20.40 11.20
CA GLY A 73 -27.23 -19.09 10.87
C GLY A 73 -26.82 -18.94 9.40
N TRP A 74 -26.42 -20.02 8.73
CA TRP A 74 -26.14 -20.03 7.29
C TRP A 74 -27.41 -20.03 6.45
N LEU A 75 -28.44 -20.79 6.86
CA LEU A 75 -29.75 -20.80 6.19
C LEU A 75 -30.38 -19.40 6.18
N MET A 76 -30.28 -18.64 7.28
CA MET A 76 -30.71 -17.23 7.35
C MET A 76 -29.96 -16.31 6.38
N LYS A 77 -28.76 -16.71 5.91
CA LYS A 77 -27.91 -15.96 4.99
C LYS A 77 -27.70 -16.70 3.67
N ARG A 78 -28.63 -17.58 3.28
CA ARG A 78 -28.48 -18.49 2.12
C ARG A 78 -28.16 -17.74 0.83
N GLU A 79 -28.81 -16.60 0.60
CA GLU A 79 -28.64 -15.85 -0.65
C GLU A 79 -27.24 -15.26 -0.76
N HIS A 80 -26.73 -14.65 0.32
CA HIS A 80 -25.37 -14.15 0.38
C HIS A 80 -24.33 -15.27 0.19
N ILE A 81 -24.56 -16.43 0.81
CA ILE A 81 -23.67 -17.60 0.67
C ILE A 81 -23.67 -18.09 -0.78
N ARG A 82 -24.84 -18.20 -1.40
CA ARG A 82 -25.01 -18.61 -2.81
C ARG A 82 -24.26 -17.69 -3.77
N ILE A 83 -24.43 -16.37 -3.63
CA ILE A 83 -23.74 -15.36 -4.45
C ILE A 83 -22.22 -15.46 -4.28
N LYS A 84 -21.73 -15.71 -3.05
CA LYS A 84 -20.28 -15.83 -2.80
C LYS A 84 -19.71 -17.16 -3.28
N ALA A 85 -20.49 -18.24 -3.21
CA ALA A 85 -20.09 -19.57 -3.66
C ALA A 85 -20.03 -19.66 -5.20
N SER A 86 -20.95 -18.99 -5.90
CA SER A 86 -21.00 -19.01 -7.38
C SER A 86 -19.87 -18.23 -8.05
N ASN A 87 -19.23 -17.29 -7.33
CA ASN A 87 -18.12 -16.51 -7.85
C ASN A 87 -16.77 -17.18 -7.52
N PRO A 88 -15.97 -17.60 -8.52
CA PRO A 88 -14.68 -18.28 -8.30
C PRO A 88 -13.70 -17.48 -7.42
N ARG A 89 -13.79 -16.14 -7.42
CA ARG A 89 -12.91 -15.28 -6.61
C ARG A 89 -13.28 -15.25 -5.13
N THR A 90 -14.47 -15.71 -4.77
CA THR A 90 -14.98 -15.67 -3.39
C THR A 90 -15.41 -17.03 -2.85
N ALA A 91 -15.46 -18.05 -3.71
CA ALA A 91 -15.88 -19.41 -3.42
C ALA A 91 -15.17 -20.00 -2.17
N ASP A 92 -13.85 -19.87 -2.13
CA ASP A 92 -13.01 -20.41 -1.05
C ASP A 92 -12.87 -19.47 0.16
N HIS A 93 -13.49 -18.29 0.13
CA HIS A 93 -13.42 -17.37 1.25
C HIS A 93 -14.17 -17.93 2.47
N LEU A 94 -13.51 -17.92 3.61
CA LEU A 94 -14.06 -18.42 4.87
C LEU A 94 -15.05 -17.42 5.52
N CYS A 95 -14.83 -16.14 5.26
CA CYS A 95 -15.65 -15.02 5.72
C CYS A 95 -15.42 -13.84 4.77
N SER A 96 -16.43 -12.99 4.59
CA SER A 96 -16.27 -11.68 3.95
C SER A 96 -16.67 -10.60 4.93
N ARG A 97 -15.85 -9.55 5.03
CA ARG A 97 -16.22 -8.30 5.68
C ARG A 97 -16.60 -7.30 4.59
N GLU A 98 -17.59 -6.46 4.85
CA GLU A 98 -17.88 -5.34 3.98
C GLU A 98 -16.70 -4.37 3.96
N LEU A 99 -16.49 -3.73 2.81
CA LEU A 99 -15.48 -2.68 2.68
C LEU A 99 -15.84 -1.55 3.64
N GLY A 100 -14.93 -1.16 4.53
CA GLY A 100 -15.16 -0.08 5.51
C GLY A 100 -15.41 -0.55 6.95
N MET A 101 -15.76 -1.83 7.18
CA MET A 101 -16.11 -2.35 8.53
C MET A 101 -14.98 -2.33 9.60
N ALA A 102 -13.76 -1.96 9.23
CA ALA A 102 -12.62 -1.90 10.16
C ALA A 102 -11.76 -0.66 9.89
N THR A 103 -12.38 0.42 9.41
CA THR A 103 -11.70 1.71 9.28
C THR A 103 -11.67 2.41 10.63
N THR A 104 -10.55 3.05 10.92
CA THR A 104 -10.40 3.85 12.14
C THR A 104 -11.20 5.14 12.05
N LEU A 105 -11.33 5.70 10.85
CA LEU A 105 -12.20 6.84 10.57
C LEU A 105 -13.62 6.35 10.24
N PRO A 106 -14.67 7.08 10.68
CA PRO A 106 -16.03 6.88 10.21
C PRO A 106 -16.11 6.98 8.69
N ARG A 107 -17.08 6.26 8.12
CA ARG A 107 -17.27 6.22 6.66
C ARG A 107 -17.52 7.60 6.07
N ASP A 108 -18.36 8.39 6.71
CA ASP A 108 -18.76 9.73 6.23
C ASP A 108 -17.55 10.66 6.14
N SER A 109 -16.63 10.58 7.12
CA SER A 109 -15.37 11.34 7.11
C SER A 109 -14.43 10.90 5.99
N GLU A 110 -14.35 9.60 5.71
CA GLU A 110 -13.59 9.13 4.54
C GLU A 110 -14.25 9.57 3.21
N GLU A 111 -15.58 9.63 3.15
CA GLU A 111 -16.31 10.14 1.98
C GLU A 111 -16.04 11.64 1.76
N GLN A 112 -16.00 12.44 2.83
CA GLN A 112 -15.60 13.86 2.75
C GLN A 112 -14.15 14.01 2.26
N LEU A 113 -13.21 13.21 2.76
CA LEU A 113 -11.84 13.21 2.25
C LEU A 113 -11.78 12.84 0.77
N ALA A 114 -12.61 11.89 0.31
CA ALA A 114 -12.68 11.52 -1.10
C ALA A 114 -13.26 12.64 -1.97
N GLN A 115 -14.28 13.36 -1.49
CA GLN A 115 -14.83 14.55 -2.14
C GLN A 115 -13.79 15.67 -2.22
N TRP A 116 -13.04 15.92 -1.16
CA TRP A 116 -11.93 16.87 -1.15
C TRP A 116 -10.87 16.51 -2.21
N VAL A 117 -10.45 15.24 -2.29
CA VAL A 117 -9.54 14.79 -3.36
C VAL A 117 -10.15 15.10 -4.73
N HIS A 118 -11.43 14.79 -4.93
CA HIS A 118 -12.07 15.02 -6.23
C HIS A 118 -12.13 16.51 -6.60
N SER A 119 -12.50 17.38 -5.65
CA SER A 119 -12.54 18.84 -5.84
C SER A 119 -11.15 19.42 -6.16
N MET A 120 -10.11 19.04 -5.42
CA MET A 120 -8.75 19.48 -5.73
C MET A 120 -8.35 19.04 -7.15
N ARG A 121 -8.73 17.82 -7.54
CA ARG A 121 -8.43 17.29 -8.88
C ARG A 121 -9.26 17.97 -9.99
N SER A 122 -10.52 18.35 -9.74
CA SER A 122 -11.32 19.12 -10.70
C SER A 122 -10.72 20.50 -10.97
N ASP A 123 -10.09 21.09 -9.95
CA ASP A 123 -9.41 22.38 -10.06
C ASP A 123 -8.00 22.26 -10.69
N GLY A 124 -7.59 21.03 -11.04
CA GLY A 124 -6.29 20.72 -11.60
C GLY A 124 -5.16 20.75 -10.56
N VAL A 125 -5.46 20.86 -9.27
CA VAL A 125 -4.48 20.80 -8.19
C VAL A 125 -4.02 19.35 -8.01
N PRO A 126 -2.69 19.07 -7.96
CA PRO A 126 -2.21 17.72 -7.69
C PRO A 126 -2.41 17.40 -6.21
N VAL A 127 -2.92 16.21 -5.91
CA VAL A 127 -3.07 15.71 -4.53
C VAL A 127 -2.08 14.58 -4.32
N THR A 128 -1.06 14.78 -3.50
CA THR A 128 -0.06 13.75 -3.21
C THR A 128 -0.54 12.79 -2.13
N ARG A 129 0.21 11.70 -1.92
CA ARG A 129 -0.04 10.77 -0.81
C ARG A 129 0.15 11.48 0.53
N GLU A 130 1.11 12.37 0.61
CA GLU A 130 1.49 13.13 1.78
C GLU A 130 0.43 14.16 2.12
N MET A 131 -0.13 14.86 1.11
CA MET A 131 -1.28 15.75 1.30
C MET A 131 -2.50 14.99 1.84
N LEU A 132 -2.84 13.84 1.26
CA LEU A 132 -3.93 13.01 1.78
C LEU A 132 -3.66 12.55 3.22
N LYS A 133 -2.41 12.26 3.57
CA LYS A 133 -2.03 11.88 4.94
C LYS A 133 -2.29 13.03 5.91
N ILE A 134 -1.90 14.26 5.56
CA ILE A 134 -2.11 15.45 6.37
C ILE A 134 -3.60 15.68 6.59
N MET A 135 -4.39 15.75 5.52
CA MET A 135 -5.85 15.96 5.62
C MET A 135 -6.54 14.88 6.47
N ALA A 136 -6.11 13.63 6.35
CA ALA A 136 -6.68 12.55 7.13
C ALA A 136 -6.36 12.66 8.62
N LEU A 137 -5.17 13.15 8.97
CA LEU A 137 -4.80 13.41 10.37
C LEU A 137 -5.58 14.60 10.93
N GLU A 138 -5.76 15.67 10.17
CA GLU A 138 -6.62 16.80 10.55
C GLU A 138 -8.05 16.34 10.81
N THR A 139 -8.62 15.54 9.90
CA THR A 139 -9.95 14.94 10.10
C THR A 139 -10.03 14.08 11.36
N ALA A 140 -8.94 13.40 11.74
CA ALA A 140 -8.89 12.59 12.96
C ALA A 140 -8.88 13.47 14.21
N ILE A 141 -8.15 14.59 14.18
CA ILE A 141 -8.13 15.60 15.25
C ILE A 141 -9.53 16.18 15.46
N ASP A 142 -10.23 16.54 14.37
CA ASP A 142 -11.59 17.08 14.42
C ASP A 142 -12.60 16.09 15.03
N LEU A 143 -12.35 14.79 14.87
CA LEU A 143 -13.15 13.72 15.46
C LEU A 143 -12.75 13.35 16.89
N GLY A 144 -11.75 14.04 17.47
CA GLY A 144 -11.24 13.78 18.81
C GLY A 144 -10.45 12.47 18.94
N LEU A 145 -9.85 11.98 17.86
CA LEU A 145 -8.99 10.81 17.88
C LEU A 145 -7.55 11.20 18.27
N ASP A 146 -6.96 10.44 19.20
CA ASP A 146 -5.56 10.60 19.58
C ASP A 146 -4.60 10.03 18.52
N ASP A 147 -3.35 10.50 18.51
CA ASP A 147 -2.29 10.08 17.58
C ASP A 147 -2.06 8.56 17.62
N ASN A 148 -2.25 7.93 18.78
CA ASN A 148 -2.13 6.47 18.95
C ASN A 148 -3.29 5.69 18.33
N MET A 149 -4.44 6.34 18.11
CA MET A 149 -5.63 5.72 17.53
C MET A 149 -5.55 5.73 16.01
N PHE A 150 -5.07 6.82 15.41
CA PHE A 150 -5.01 6.96 13.95
C PHE A 150 -3.74 7.67 13.45
N ALA A 151 -2.86 6.90 12.80
CA ALA A 151 -1.59 7.41 12.26
C ALA A 151 -1.60 7.67 10.73
N ALA A 152 -2.77 7.64 10.08
CA ALA A 152 -2.90 7.67 8.61
C ALA A 152 -1.89 6.74 7.90
N SER A 153 -1.76 5.51 8.41
CA SER A 153 -0.72 4.57 7.99
C SER A 153 -0.76 4.25 6.48
N SER A 154 0.36 3.75 5.93
CA SER A 154 0.41 3.27 4.53
C SER A 154 -0.70 2.26 4.20
N SER A 155 -1.04 1.40 5.16
CA SER A 155 -2.14 0.42 5.01
C SER A 155 -3.49 1.12 4.87
N TRP A 156 -3.75 2.12 5.73
CA TRP A 156 -4.98 2.91 5.66
C TRP A 156 -5.08 3.68 4.33
N ILE A 157 -4.01 4.37 3.91
CA ILE A 157 -3.96 5.11 2.64
C ILE A 157 -4.23 4.18 1.45
N ASN A 158 -3.62 2.98 1.41
CA ASN A 158 -3.85 2.01 0.34
C ASN A 158 -5.29 1.46 0.38
N GLY A 159 -5.84 1.27 1.59
CA GLY A 159 -7.23 0.93 1.81
C GLY A 159 -8.17 2.00 1.27
N PHE A 160 -7.92 3.26 1.61
CA PHE A 160 -8.68 4.43 1.16
C PHE A 160 -8.69 4.51 -0.37
N LYS A 161 -7.52 4.46 -1.00
CA LYS A 161 -7.41 4.42 -2.47
C LYS A 161 -8.20 3.28 -3.09
N ARG A 162 -8.20 2.10 -2.47
CA ARG A 162 -8.97 0.96 -2.97
C ARG A 162 -10.47 1.18 -2.83
N ARG A 163 -10.93 1.71 -1.69
CA ARG A 163 -12.35 1.99 -1.41
C ARG A 163 -12.92 3.04 -2.37
N PHE A 164 -12.20 4.14 -2.58
CA PHE A 164 -12.64 5.25 -3.43
C PHE A 164 -12.15 5.17 -4.87
N GLY A 165 -11.62 4.02 -5.30
CA GLY A 165 -11.21 3.82 -6.68
C GLY A 165 -10.09 4.76 -7.15
N LEU A 166 -9.19 5.20 -6.26
CA LEU A 166 -8.08 6.09 -6.59
C LEU A 166 -6.78 5.32 -6.88
N SER A 167 -5.89 5.94 -7.63
CA SER A 167 -4.56 5.42 -7.94
C SER A 167 -3.55 6.57 -8.00
N SER A 168 -2.29 6.30 -7.64
CA SER A 168 -1.22 7.28 -7.84
C SER A 168 -0.79 7.24 -9.31
N ARG A 169 -0.88 8.37 -9.99
CA ARG A 169 -0.55 8.52 -11.41
C ARG A 169 0.54 9.57 -11.59
N VAL A 170 1.42 9.31 -12.54
CA VAL A 170 2.47 10.24 -12.95
C VAL A 170 1.87 11.22 -13.95
N ARG A 171 2.26 12.50 -13.87
CA ARG A 171 1.96 13.47 -14.94
C ARG A 171 2.66 13.02 -16.22
N THR A 172 1.94 12.87 -17.33
CA THR A 172 2.54 12.48 -18.59
C THR A 172 3.59 13.51 -19.04
N ARG A 173 4.87 13.12 -19.02
CA ARG A 173 5.98 13.89 -19.57
C ARG A 173 6.97 12.90 -20.19
N THR A 174 7.23 13.04 -21.48
CA THR A 174 8.20 12.25 -22.24
C THR A 174 9.61 12.66 -21.81
N GLY A 175 10.46 11.69 -21.46
CA GLY A 175 11.84 11.88 -21.03
C GLY A 175 12.83 11.30 -22.04
N GLN A 176 13.99 11.98 -22.16
CA GLN A 176 15.08 11.74 -23.09
C GLN A 176 15.87 10.45 -22.81
N ASP A 177 16.53 10.01 -23.88
CA ASP A 177 17.48 8.89 -23.96
C ASP A 177 18.80 9.21 -23.24
N THR A 178 19.49 8.20 -22.74
CA THR A 178 20.81 8.34 -22.08
C THR A 178 21.86 7.59 -22.90
N GLU A 179 22.90 8.29 -23.34
CA GLU A 179 23.96 7.74 -24.20
C GLU A 179 24.96 6.89 -23.40
N GLY A 180 25.36 5.76 -24.00
CA GLY A 180 26.02 4.63 -23.33
C GLY A 180 27.55 4.58 -23.40
N ASP A 181 28.24 5.69 -23.70
CA ASP A 181 29.71 5.68 -23.95
C ASP A 181 30.54 6.58 -23.01
N GLY A 182 30.04 6.85 -21.80
CA GLY A 182 30.67 7.80 -20.86
C GLY A 182 31.90 7.30 -20.11
N ALA A 183 32.14 5.99 -19.99
CA ALA A 183 33.13 5.45 -19.06
C ALA A 183 34.58 5.62 -19.55
N ALA A 184 34.88 5.24 -20.80
CA ALA A 184 36.24 5.33 -21.34
C ALA A 184 36.72 6.79 -21.49
N ALA A 185 35.81 7.69 -21.86
CA ALA A 185 36.09 9.11 -21.95
C ALA A 185 36.36 9.76 -20.59
N LEU A 186 35.73 9.25 -19.52
CA LEU A 186 35.97 9.71 -18.15
C LEU A 186 37.37 9.33 -17.65
N ASP A 187 37.84 8.12 -17.96
CA ASP A 187 39.15 7.61 -17.54
C ASP A 187 40.29 8.41 -18.20
N GLU A 188 40.19 8.67 -19.52
CA GLU A 188 41.18 9.47 -20.25
C GLU A 188 41.23 10.92 -19.74
N PHE A 189 40.06 11.51 -19.45
CA PHE A 189 39.97 12.86 -18.91
C PHE A 189 40.58 12.97 -17.51
N SER A 190 40.30 12.00 -16.63
CA SER A 190 40.80 12.00 -15.25
C SER A 190 42.33 11.95 -15.20
N ALA A 191 42.95 11.06 -15.99
CA ALA A 191 44.42 10.93 -16.06
C ALA A 191 45.10 12.24 -16.53
N ARG A 192 44.47 12.96 -17.45
CA ARG A 192 44.97 14.25 -17.94
C ARG A 192 44.92 15.33 -16.86
N ILE A 193 43.82 15.41 -16.10
CA ILE A 193 43.66 16.41 -15.03
C ILE A 193 44.68 16.18 -13.91
N GLU A 194 44.94 14.92 -13.52
CA GLU A 194 45.94 14.60 -12.48
C GLU A 194 47.36 15.08 -12.84
N ASN A 195 47.76 14.97 -14.12
CA ASN A 195 49.07 15.47 -14.56
C ASN A 195 49.17 16.99 -14.47
N ILE A 196 48.13 17.71 -14.90
CA ILE A 196 48.09 19.18 -14.84
C ILE A 196 48.21 19.68 -13.40
N VAL A 197 47.49 19.04 -12.47
CA VAL A 197 47.54 19.38 -11.04
C VAL A 197 48.94 19.22 -10.48
N ARG A 198 49.63 18.12 -10.83
CA ARG A 198 50.98 17.82 -10.34
C ARG A 198 52.05 18.75 -10.91
N GLU A 199 51.98 19.07 -12.21
CA GLU A 199 52.97 19.91 -12.89
C GLU A 199 52.90 21.38 -12.45
N ASN A 200 51.71 21.86 -12.07
CA ASN A 200 51.45 23.27 -11.77
C ASN A 200 51.26 23.55 -10.27
N ASP A 201 51.48 22.56 -9.39
CA ASP A 201 51.33 22.67 -7.94
C ASP A 201 49.98 23.26 -7.50
N ILE A 202 48.89 22.74 -8.10
CA ILE A 202 47.53 23.25 -7.85
C ILE A 202 46.99 22.70 -6.52
N ASP A 203 46.88 23.57 -5.51
CA ASP A 203 46.38 23.23 -4.16
C ASP A 203 44.83 23.21 -4.07
N ILE A 204 44.14 24.06 -4.84
CA ILE A 204 42.67 24.19 -4.79
C ILE A 204 42.09 24.11 -6.20
N ILE A 205 41.10 23.23 -6.36
CA ILE A 205 40.34 23.07 -7.60
C ILE A 205 38.92 23.54 -7.33
N PHE A 206 38.40 24.43 -8.18
CA PHE A 206 37.01 24.85 -8.13
C PHE A 206 36.21 24.09 -9.19
N ASN A 207 35.15 23.42 -8.78
CA ASN A 207 34.12 22.93 -9.69
C ASN A 207 33.06 24.03 -9.85
N ALA A 208 32.81 24.44 -11.09
CA ALA A 208 31.74 25.35 -11.44
C ALA A 208 30.78 24.61 -12.37
N ASP A 209 29.53 24.48 -11.97
CA ASP A 209 28.51 23.90 -12.84
C ASP A 209 27.24 24.76 -12.88
N GLN A 210 26.59 24.74 -14.03
CA GLN A 210 25.32 25.42 -14.24
C GLN A 210 24.18 24.44 -14.00
N THR A 211 23.43 24.65 -12.92
CA THR A 211 22.22 23.90 -12.65
C THR A 211 20.98 24.74 -12.91
N ALA A 212 19.93 24.08 -13.39
CA ALA A 212 18.68 24.75 -13.69
C ALA A 212 17.75 24.72 -12.47
N VAL A 213 17.40 25.90 -11.96
CA VAL A 213 16.46 26.08 -10.85
C VAL A 213 15.09 26.41 -11.44
N ASN A 214 14.16 25.46 -11.41
CA ASN A 214 12.82 25.63 -11.98
C ASN A 214 11.98 26.60 -11.14
N TYR A 215 11.27 27.53 -11.78
CA TYR A 215 10.39 28.48 -11.08
C TYR A 215 9.14 27.82 -10.48
N GLU A 216 8.70 26.70 -11.05
CA GLU A 216 7.49 25.99 -10.63
C GLU A 216 7.80 24.51 -10.36
N TYR A 217 7.70 24.08 -9.10
CA TYR A 217 7.88 22.70 -8.70
C TYR A 217 6.54 22.05 -8.36
N LEU A 218 5.94 21.38 -9.36
CA LEU A 218 4.71 20.61 -9.16
C LEU A 218 5.01 19.15 -8.86
N PRO A 219 4.27 18.51 -7.93
CA PRO A 219 4.41 17.10 -7.65
C PRO A 219 4.29 16.22 -8.91
N THR A 220 5.27 15.34 -9.11
CA THR A 220 5.31 14.41 -10.26
C THR A 220 4.17 13.40 -10.23
N ARG A 221 3.66 13.06 -9.03
CA ARG A 221 2.61 12.07 -8.81
C ARG A 221 1.42 12.67 -8.09
N THR A 222 0.23 12.34 -8.57
CA THR A 222 -1.04 12.75 -7.95
C THR A 222 -1.96 11.55 -7.78
N LEU A 223 -2.87 11.63 -6.82
CA LEU A 223 -4.03 10.75 -6.71
C LEU A 223 -5.02 11.11 -7.80
N ASN A 224 -5.51 10.10 -8.51
CA ASN A 224 -6.48 10.28 -9.57
C ASN A 224 -7.43 9.07 -9.62
N PRO A 225 -8.67 9.23 -10.10
CA PRO A 225 -9.57 8.11 -10.33
C PRO A 225 -8.90 7.04 -11.19
N LYS A 226 -9.15 5.78 -10.83
CA LYS A 226 -8.66 4.63 -11.59
C LYS A 226 -9.27 4.66 -12.99
N ARG A 227 -8.47 4.23 -13.96
CA ARG A 227 -8.84 4.09 -15.39
C ARG A 227 -8.99 5.40 -16.16
N GLU A 228 -8.69 6.55 -15.57
CA GLU A 228 -8.52 7.78 -16.34
C GLU A 228 -7.29 7.68 -17.25
N LYS A 229 -7.48 8.05 -18.52
CA LYS A 229 -6.45 8.00 -19.57
C LYS A 229 -5.48 9.18 -19.47
N THR A 230 -5.98 10.34 -19.05
CA THR A 230 -5.21 11.59 -19.01
C THR A 230 -5.30 12.19 -17.61
N VAL A 231 -4.16 12.60 -17.07
CA VAL A 231 -4.05 13.20 -15.73
C VAL A 231 -3.72 14.67 -15.92
N TRP A 232 -4.73 15.53 -15.85
CA TRP A 232 -4.55 16.98 -15.97
C TRP A 232 -4.10 17.59 -14.64
N VAL A 233 -3.09 18.46 -14.71
CA VAL A 233 -2.61 19.26 -13.59
C VAL A 233 -2.47 20.69 -14.10
N LYS A 234 -3.11 21.64 -13.42
CA LYS A 234 -2.99 23.06 -13.74
C LYS A 234 -1.56 23.49 -13.44
N CYS A 235 -0.89 24.03 -14.45
CA CYS A 235 0.49 24.52 -14.36
C CYS A 235 0.50 25.96 -14.84
N GLY A 236 1.35 26.81 -14.27
CA GLY A 236 1.48 28.22 -14.67
C GLY A 236 2.12 28.46 -16.05
N GLY A 237 2.27 27.41 -16.87
CA GLY A 237 2.98 27.46 -18.16
C GLY A 237 4.51 27.53 -18.04
N LYS A 238 5.02 27.80 -16.83
CA LYS A 238 6.44 28.02 -16.51
C LYS A 238 7.15 26.77 -15.99
N THR A 239 6.56 25.59 -16.15
CA THR A 239 7.14 24.32 -15.70
C THR A 239 8.52 24.03 -16.33
N LYS A 240 8.82 24.63 -17.50
CA LYS A 240 10.14 24.57 -18.14
C LYS A 240 10.96 25.85 -17.96
N ASP A 241 10.37 26.91 -17.44
CA ASP A 241 11.09 28.13 -17.12
C ASP A 241 11.95 27.86 -15.90
N ARG A 242 13.22 28.22 -16.02
CA ARG A 242 14.22 27.97 -15.01
C ARG A 242 15.20 29.12 -14.99
N ALA A 243 15.62 29.53 -13.81
CA ALA A 243 16.84 30.31 -13.66
C ALA A 243 18.03 29.38 -13.81
N THR A 244 19.09 29.83 -14.47
CA THR A 244 20.38 29.13 -14.44
C THR A 244 21.11 29.63 -13.21
N ALA A 245 21.33 28.75 -12.24
CA ALA A 245 22.21 29.02 -11.12
C ALA A 245 23.59 28.43 -11.45
N MET A 246 24.64 29.21 -11.25
CA MET A 246 26.00 28.69 -11.26
C MET A 246 26.38 28.35 -9.83
N VAL A 247 26.67 27.08 -9.57
CA VAL A 247 27.12 26.61 -8.27
C VAL A 247 28.62 26.40 -8.37
N LEU A 248 29.35 26.97 -7.41
CA LEU A 248 30.77 26.79 -7.25
C LEU A 248 31.00 25.96 -5.99
N ALA A 249 31.90 24.99 -6.05
CA ALA A 249 32.42 24.31 -4.87
C ALA A 249 33.93 24.16 -4.99
N ASP A 250 34.65 24.37 -3.90
CA ASP A 250 36.08 24.08 -3.83
C ASP A 250 36.36 22.60 -3.52
N SER A 251 37.60 22.16 -3.76
CA SER A 251 38.05 20.79 -3.46
C SER A 251 38.08 20.45 -1.96
N ARG A 252 37.77 21.42 -1.08
CA ARG A 252 37.71 21.27 0.39
C ARG A 252 36.26 21.22 0.90
N GLY A 253 35.27 21.37 0.02
CA GLY A 253 33.84 21.27 0.34
C GLY A 253 33.17 22.57 0.75
N ASN A 254 33.76 23.74 0.45
CA ASN A 254 33.12 25.05 0.62
C ASN A 254 32.42 25.54 -0.65
#